data_AF-M5BPB0-F1
#
_entry.id   AF-M5BPB0-F1
#
_cell.length_a   1.000
_cell.length_b   1.000
_cell.length_c   1.000
_cell.angle_alpha   90.00
_cell.angle_beta   90.00
_cell.angle_gamma   90.00
#
_symmetry.space_group_name_H-M   'P 1'
#
loop_
_entity.id
_entity.type
_entity.pdbx_description
1 polymer ?
#
loop_
_entity_poly.entity_id
_entity_poly.type
_entity_poly.pdbx_seq_one_letter_code
_entity_poly.pdbx_strand_id
1 'polypeptide(L)'
;MPPRKVPVRKAVAPATSAPVASTSKAAAPPARSQPKPSTTPAKHDVAEDDNAEIARQEGLVEWEEMCRPNWKGLGLMDPIKNIEDKWLLLPAFLKVKGLVKQHIDSFNYFVDVDLANILKANNKVLSDVDPKFWLKYTGIHVGMPTRNDDSFDKSVTPHECRLRDTTYAATITIDVQYTRGNVIVRRKGVPIGRLPIMLRSNKCVLAGQSEATLARMTECPLDPGGYFIVKGTEKVILVQEQLSKNRIIVETDPVKGIVQASVTSSTHERKSKTYVLMKKNRIYLRHNSINEDIPVCIALKAMGIQADKEILLLCAGTTEAHKSAFAPNLEDCALAGVFTTQQALEYIGSRVKVTRRGFQAGPKRPVWEEAMEALATIVLAHVEVKGMDFKHKAIYIATMTRRVLMAMADEKLVDDRDYVGNKRLEL
;
A
#
# COMPACT_ATOMS: atom_id res chain seq x y z
N MET A 1 -30.88 -37.28 20.16
CA MET A 1 -30.71 -36.60 21.47
C MET A 1 -29.76 -35.42 21.32
N PRO A 2 -30.27 -34.17 21.26
CA PRO A 2 -29.53 -32.95 21.59
C PRO A 2 -30.10 -32.33 22.90
N PRO A 3 -29.60 -31.20 23.44
CA PRO A 3 -28.25 -30.60 23.48
C PRO A 3 -27.83 -30.21 24.93
N ARG A 4 -26.63 -29.63 25.13
CA ARG A 4 -26.39 -28.74 26.28
C ARG A 4 -25.57 -27.51 25.86
N LYS A 5 -26.27 -26.37 25.72
CA LYS A 5 -25.73 -25.02 25.59
C LYS A 5 -25.47 -24.47 27.00
N VAL A 6 -24.32 -23.81 27.19
CA VAL A 6 -24.01 -23.01 28.39
C VAL A 6 -24.39 -21.56 28.11
N PRO A 7 -25.08 -20.84 29.03
CA PRO A 7 -25.53 -19.47 28.80
C PRO A 7 -24.55 -18.40 29.29
N VAL A 8 -24.60 -17.26 28.59
CA VAL A 8 -23.98 -15.96 28.86
C VAL A 8 -24.66 -15.29 30.07
N ARG A 9 -23.87 -14.67 30.97
CA ARG A 9 -24.38 -13.74 31.99
C ARG A 9 -23.96 -12.30 31.67
N LYS A 10 -24.96 -11.43 31.51
CA LYS A 10 -24.87 -9.96 31.57
C LYS A 10 -24.90 -9.52 33.04
N ALA A 11 -24.10 -8.54 33.42
CA ALA A 11 -24.21 -7.85 34.71
C ALA A 11 -24.97 -6.52 34.51
N VAL A 12 -25.99 -6.32 35.33
CA VAL A 12 -26.83 -5.12 35.45
C VAL A 12 -26.66 -4.60 36.88
N ALA A 13 -26.59 -3.27 37.01
CA ALA A 13 -26.47 -2.53 38.27
C ALA A 13 -27.68 -2.71 39.20
N PRO A 14 -27.54 -2.43 40.51
CA PRO A 14 -28.69 -2.13 41.36
C PRO A 14 -28.72 -0.67 41.81
N ALA A 15 -29.93 -0.12 41.85
CA ALA A 15 -30.31 1.12 42.53
C ALA A 15 -31.47 0.81 43.48
N THR A 16 -31.42 1.34 44.71
CA THR A 16 -32.53 1.55 45.67
C THR A 16 -31.97 2.42 46.82
N SER A 17 -32.38 3.70 46.99
CA SER A 17 -33.50 4.24 47.81
C SER A 17 -33.40 3.93 49.31
N ALA A 18 -33.60 4.77 50.33
CA ALA A 18 -33.95 6.19 50.60
C ALA A 18 -33.84 6.34 52.18
N PRO A 19 -34.49 7.25 52.93
CA PRO A 19 -34.70 8.71 52.85
C PRO A 19 -34.22 9.45 54.13
N VAL A 20 -34.45 10.77 54.23
CA VAL A 20 -35.10 11.52 55.34
C VAL A 20 -34.62 12.99 55.38
N ALA A 21 -35.60 13.89 55.48
CA ALA A 21 -35.51 15.34 55.47
C ALA A 21 -35.27 15.94 56.86
N SER A 22 -34.76 17.18 56.93
CA SER A 22 -35.37 18.30 57.68
C SER A 22 -34.49 19.57 57.69
N THR A 23 -35.03 20.70 57.17
CA THR A 23 -35.07 22.07 57.75
C THR A 23 -33.80 22.64 58.43
N SER A 24 -33.30 23.88 58.25
CA SER A 24 -33.94 25.17 57.98
C SER A 24 -32.86 26.30 57.95
N LYS A 25 -33.31 27.49 57.50
CA LYS A 25 -32.86 28.87 57.81
C LYS A 25 -32.05 29.63 56.75
N ALA A 26 -32.72 30.69 56.30
CA ALA A 26 -32.24 31.79 55.50
C ALA A 26 -31.43 32.81 56.31
N ALA A 27 -30.51 33.52 55.63
CA ALA A 27 -30.15 34.90 55.95
C ALA A 27 -29.55 35.58 54.71
N ALA A 28 -30.05 36.77 54.38
CA ALA A 28 -29.62 37.65 53.30
C ALA A 28 -28.61 38.73 53.83
N PRO A 29 -28.01 39.58 52.98
CA PRO A 29 -26.60 40.04 53.06
C PRO A 29 -26.41 41.43 53.71
N PRO A 30 -25.17 41.95 53.78
CA PRO A 30 -24.94 43.39 53.70
C PRO A 30 -23.96 43.82 52.58
N ALA A 31 -23.95 45.13 52.37
CA ALA A 31 -23.69 45.88 51.14
C ALA A 31 -22.21 46.17 50.79
N ARG A 32 -22.07 46.60 49.52
CA ARG A 32 -20.92 47.22 48.83
C ARG A 32 -20.22 48.35 49.60
N SER A 33 -18.91 48.46 49.38
CA SER A 33 -18.21 49.75 49.21
C SER A 33 -17.23 49.66 48.03
N GLN A 34 -17.25 50.68 47.17
CA GLN A 34 -16.30 50.91 46.06
C GLN A 34 -15.06 51.65 46.58
N PRO A 35 -13.96 51.66 45.81
CA PRO A 35 -13.26 52.93 45.59
C PRO A 35 -13.08 53.26 44.10
N LYS A 36 -13.15 54.57 43.81
CA LYS A 36 -12.90 55.25 42.53
C LYS A 36 -11.45 55.80 42.46
N PRO A 37 -10.98 56.27 41.29
CA PRO A 37 -9.59 56.18 40.85
C PRO A 37 -8.76 57.46 41.09
N SER A 38 -7.43 57.33 41.07
CA SER A 38 -6.50 58.46 40.92
C SER A 38 -5.24 58.07 40.14
N THR A 39 -4.66 59.06 39.49
CA THR A 39 -3.89 59.05 38.25
C THR A 39 -2.36 59.14 38.43
N THR A 40 -1.64 58.56 37.46
CA THR A 40 -0.28 58.92 36.93
C THR A 40 1.00 58.53 37.71
N PRO A 41 2.15 58.33 37.01
CA PRO A 41 2.90 57.08 37.05
C PRO A 41 4.21 57.17 37.84
N ALA A 42 4.51 56.14 38.62
CA ALA A 42 5.84 55.93 39.16
C ALA A 42 6.63 55.04 38.20
N LYS A 43 7.81 55.50 37.79
CA LYS A 43 8.79 54.76 37.01
C LYS A 43 9.16 53.48 37.76
N HIS A 44 8.67 52.34 37.29
CA HIS A 44 9.18 51.03 37.67
C HIS A 44 9.98 50.47 36.48
N ASP A 45 11.29 50.48 36.65
CA ASP A 45 12.22 49.40 36.32
C ASP A 45 12.11 48.75 34.94
N VAL A 46 12.51 49.49 33.90
CA VAL A 46 12.82 48.95 32.55
C VAL A 46 13.91 47.85 32.62
N ALA A 47 14.72 47.83 33.68
CA ALA A 47 15.81 46.87 33.85
C ALA A 47 15.37 45.43 34.21
N GLU A 48 14.17 45.22 34.76
CA GLU A 48 13.71 43.87 35.12
C GLU A 48 13.13 43.10 33.92
N ASP A 49 12.43 43.79 33.00
CA ASP A 49 11.93 43.18 31.76
C ASP A 49 13.07 42.89 30.77
N ASP A 50 14.06 43.78 30.67
CA ASP A 50 15.26 43.56 29.84
C ASP A 50 16.05 42.32 30.30
N ASN A 51 16.19 42.12 31.61
CA ASN A 51 16.88 40.93 32.16
C ASN A 51 16.11 39.63 31.94
N ALA A 52 14.78 39.65 31.94
CA ALA A 52 13.96 38.49 31.63
C ALA A 52 13.98 38.14 30.12
N GLU A 53 14.10 39.15 29.26
CA GLU A 53 14.23 38.99 27.81
C GLU A 53 15.64 38.53 27.41
N ILE A 54 16.68 39.03 28.09
CA ILE A 54 18.06 38.56 27.99
C ILE A 54 18.18 37.12 28.48
N ALA A 55 17.60 36.75 29.63
CA ALA A 55 17.64 35.37 30.13
C ALA A 55 16.88 34.38 29.21
N ARG A 56 15.81 34.83 28.54
CA ARG A 56 15.14 34.03 27.49
C ARG A 56 16.01 33.91 26.23
N GLN A 57 16.69 34.98 25.83
CA GLN A 57 17.62 34.96 24.69
C GLN A 57 18.85 34.09 24.98
N GLU A 58 19.44 34.18 26.17
CA GLU A 58 20.55 33.34 26.62
C GLU A 58 20.13 31.87 26.72
N GLY A 59 18.94 31.58 27.28
CA GLY A 59 18.39 30.23 27.30
C GLY A 59 18.08 29.67 25.90
N LEU A 60 17.66 30.51 24.95
CA LEU A 60 17.47 30.13 23.54
C LEU A 60 18.80 29.90 22.82
N VAL A 61 19.83 30.71 23.09
CA VAL A 61 21.18 30.57 22.52
C VAL A 61 21.86 29.31 23.06
N GLU A 62 21.73 29.03 24.35
CA GLU A 62 22.24 27.80 24.98
C GLU A 62 21.54 26.55 24.43
N TRP A 63 20.23 26.62 24.18
CA TRP A 63 19.47 25.55 23.54
C TRP A 63 19.84 25.35 22.05
N GLU A 64 20.03 26.46 21.32
CA GLU A 64 20.53 26.43 19.95
C GLU A 64 21.94 25.85 19.86
N GLU A 65 22.82 26.15 20.83
CA GLU A 65 24.16 25.58 20.93
C GLU A 65 24.14 24.08 21.25
N MET A 66 23.24 23.63 22.13
CA MET A 66 23.05 22.20 22.39
C MET A 66 22.46 21.44 21.19
N CYS A 67 21.64 22.11 20.37
CA CYS A 67 21.07 21.56 19.14
C CYS A 67 21.99 21.67 17.93
N ARG A 68 23.04 22.50 17.99
CA ARG A 68 24.09 22.55 16.97
C ARG A 68 24.89 21.25 17.09
N PRO A 69 24.89 20.40 16.05
CA PRO A 69 25.64 19.18 16.13
C PRO A 69 27.13 19.55 16.19
N ASN A 70 27.81 19.12 17.26
CA ASN A 70 29.23 19.35 17.44
C ASN A 70 30.00 18.42 16.51
N TRP A 71 30.19 18.87 15.26
CA TRP A 71 30.91 18.12 14.22
C TRP A 71 32.43 18.09 14.43
N LYS A 72 32.96 18.62 15.55
CA LYS A 72 34.40 18.75 15.81
C LYS A 72 35.18 19.40 14.64
N GLY A 73 34.54 20.31 13.90
CA GLY A 73 35.13 20.97 12.73
C GLY A 73 35.19 20.14 11.44
N LEU A 74 34.63 18.92 11.42
CA LEU A 74 34.55 18.07 10.23
C LEU A 74 33.36 18.47 9.34
N GLY A 75 33.59 18.52 8.03
CA GLY A 75 32.54 18.66 7.03
C GLY A 75 31.75 17.38 6.84
N LEU A 76 30.55 17.49 6.22
CA LEU A 76 29.65 16.35 5.99
C LEU A 76 30.26 15.22 5.12
N MET A 77 31.25 15.58 4.28
CA MET A 77 31.91 14.67 3.35
C MET A 77 33.28 14.19 3.84
N ASP A 78 33.73 14.64 5.01
CA ASP A 78 35.06 14.30 5.50
C ASP A 78 35.09 12.87 6.06
N PRO A 79 36.14 12.09 5.75
CA PRO A 79 36.23 10.71 6.20
C PRO A 79 36.47 10.62 7.72
N ILE A 80 35.59 9.89 8.40
CA ILE A 80 35.69 9.65 9.85
C ILE A 80 36.52 8.40 10.10
N LYS A 81 37.75 8.58 10.60
CA LYS A 81 38.70 7.48 10.86
C LYS A 81 38.50 6.81 12.23
N ASN A 82 38.21 7.59 13.27
CA ASN A 82 38.11 7.08 14.65
C ASN A 82 36.75 6.41 14.89
N ILE A 83 36.73 5.37 15.73
CA ILE A 83 35.49 4.65 16.11
C ILE A 83 34.56 5.56 16.91
N GLU A 84 35.10 6.36 17.83
CA GLU A 84 34.34 7.30 18.67
C GLU A 84 33.59 8.35 17.86
N ASP A 85 34.19 8.79 16.74
CA ASP A 85 33.61 9.81 15.87
C ASP A 85 32.54 9.24 14.93
N LYS A 86 32.40 7.91 14.81
CA LYS A 86 31.35 7.29 13.95
C LYS A 86 29.93 7.61 14.43
N TRP A 87 29.76 7.92 15.72
CA TRP A 87 28.48 8.38 16.25
C TRP A 87 27.95 9.63 15.53
N LEU A 88 28.84 10.51 15.06
CA LEU A 88 28.47 11.73 14.31
C LEU A 88 27.67 11.41 13.04
N LEU A 89 27.83 10.21 12.46
CA LEU A 89 27.05 9.80 11.29
C LEU A 89 25.56 9.70 11.57
N LEU A 90 25.14 9.37 12.80
CA LEU A 90 23.73 9.22 13.14
C LEU A 90 22.97 10.55 13.12
N PRO A 91 23.41 11.62 13.80
CA PRO A 91 22.82 12.95 13.64
C PRO A 91 22.84 13.45 12.19
N ALA A 92 23.90 13.15 11.44
CA ALA A 92 24.01 13.57 10.03
C ALA A 92 22.93 12.87 9.18
N PHE A 93 22.77 11.57 9.38
CA PHE A 93 21.74 10.77 8.75
C PHE A 93 20.34 11.28 9.12
N LEU A 94 20.07 11.49 10.41
CA LEU A 94 18.77 11.96 10.90
C LEU A 94 18.44 13.39 10.43
N LYS A 95 19.43 14.25 10.23
CA LYS A 95 19.21 15.61 9.69
C LYS A 95 18.70 15.59 8.25
N VAL A 96 19.18 14.65 7.43
CA VAL A 96 18.80 14.53 6.00
C VAL A 96 17.59 13.62 5.80
N LYS A 97 17.51 12.53 6.56
CA LYS A 97 16.49 11.50 6.40
C LYS A 97 15.37 11.62 7.43
N GLY A 98 15.60 12.11 8.65
CA GLY A 98 14.58 12.11 9.70
C GLY A 98 14.08 10.71 10.06
N LEU A 99 13.10 10.64 10.97
CA LEU A 99 12.52 9.38 11.48
C LEU A 99 11.20 8.98 10.82
N VAL A 100 10.52 9.93 10.15
CA VAL A 100 9.15 9.76 9.62
C VAL A 100 9.11 9.89 8.09
N LYS A 101 10.27 10.01 7.47
CA LYS A 101 10.41 10.23 6.03
C LYS A 101 9.90 9.08 5.19
N GLN A 102 9.82 7.86 5.72
CA GLN A 102 9.19 6.73 5.05
C GLN A 102 7.74 7.02 4.61
N HIS A 103 6.96 7.71 5.45
CA HIS A 103 5.59 8.09 5.10
C HIS A 103 5.57 9.26 4.12
N ILE A 104 6.39 10.28 4.38
CA ILE A 104 6.43 11.51 3.57
C ILE A 104 6.94 11.22 2.16
N ASP A 105 8.06 10.50 2.02
CA ASP A 105 8.64 10.14 0.72
C ASP A 105 7.70 9.20 -0.07
N SER A 106 7.05 8.22 0.60
CA SER A 106 6.06 7.35 -0.06
C SER A 106 4.88 8.16 -0.60
N PHE A 107 4.32 9.07 0.23
CA PHE A 107 3.21 9.92 -0.19
C PHE A 107 3.60 10.91 -1.32
N ASN A 108 4.80 11.52 -1.23
CA ASN A 108 5.30 12.41 -2.28
C ASN A 108 5.47 11.66 -3.61
N TYR A 109 6.07 10.46 -3.57
CA TYR A 109 6.21 9.60 -4.75
C TYR A 109 4.85 9.18 -5.32
N PHE A 110 3.89 8.86 -4.45
CA PHE A 110 2.52 8.53 -4.85
C PHE A 110 1.87 9.68 -5.63
N VAL A 111 1.95 10.90 -5.09
CA VAL A 111 1.34 12.09 -5.69
C VAL A 111 2.02 12.49 -7.00
N ASP A 112 3.35 12.45 -7.05
CA ASP A 112 4.12 12.96 -8.19
C ASP A 112 4.25 11.94 -9.34
N VAL A 113 4.34 10.64 -9.02
CA VAL A 113 4.65 9.58 -10.00
C VAL A 113 3.52 8.58 -10.14
N ASP A 114 3.06 7.96 -9.05
CA ASP A 114 2.13 6.83 -9.16
C ASP A 114 0.74 7.25 -9.65
N LEU A 115 0.24 8.42 -9.24
CA LEU A 115 -1.02 8.95 -9.79
C LEU A 115 -0.98 9.08 -11.31
N ALA A 116 0.14 9.52 -11.88
CA ALA A 116 0.33 9.62 -13.31
C ALA A 116 0.39 8.23 -13.97
N ASN A 117 1.02 7.25 -13.32
CA ASN A 117 1.10 5.87 -13.81
C ASN A 117 -0.26 5.17 -13.78
N ILE A 118 -1.07 5.37 -12.73
CA ILE A 118 -2.45 4.88 -12.63
C ILE A 118 -3.30 5.45 -13.77
N LEU A 119 -3.15 6.75 -14.07
CA LEU A 119 -3.85 7.39 -15.18
C LEU A 119 -3.45 6.82 -16.53
N LYS A 120 -2.17 6.52 -16.74
CA LYS A 120 -1.66 5.89 -17.98
C LYS A 120 -2.23 4.50 -18.19
N ALA A 121 -2.35 3.70 -17.13
CA ALA A 121 -2.93 2.36 -17.19
C ALA A 121 -4.42 2.41 -17.58
N ASN A 122 -5.19 3.31 -16.97
CA ASN A 122 -6.64 3.43 -17.22
C ASN A 122 -6.97 4.68 -18.05
N ASN A 123 -6.26 4.87 -19.18
CA ASN A 123 -6.29 6.16 -19.88
C ASN A 123 -7.56 6.44 -20.71
N LYS A 124 -8.32 5.41 -21.12
CA LYS A 124 -9.43 5.54 -22.06
C LYS A 124 -10.68 4.82 -21.55
N VAL A 125 -11.78 5.54 -21.53
CA VAL A 125 -13.13 5.04 -21.27
C VAL A 125 -13.89 5.01 -22.59
N LEU A 126 -14.51 3.88 -22.89
CA LEU A 126 -15.33 3.66 -24.09
C LEU A 126 -16.80 3.57 -23.67
N SER A 127 -17.71 4.06 -24.53
CA SER A 127 -19.14 3.86 -24.35
C SER A 127 -19.58 2.56 -24.99
N ASP A 128 -20.41 1.80 -24.28
CA ASP A 128 -21.00 0.56 -24.80
C ASP A 128 -22.13 0.83 -25.81
N VAL A 129 -22.76 2.01 -25.73
CA VAL A 129 -23.93 2.38 -26.56
C VAL A 129 -23.51 3.10 -27.84
N ASP A 130 -22.55 4.03 -27.75
CA ASP A 130 -22.04 4.78 -28.89
C ASP A 130 -20.54 4.51 -29.07
N PRO A 131 -20.15 3.66 -30.05
CA PRO A 131 -18.76 3.36 -30.33
C PRO A 131 -17.90 4.58 -30.70
N LYS A 132 -18.53 5.69 -31.12
CA LYS A 132 -17.81 6.94 -31.45
C LYS A 132 -17.47 7.75 -30.21
N PHE A 133 -18.20 7.57 -29.11
CA PHE A 133 -17.96 8.27 -27.87
C PHE A 133 -16.83 7.62 -27.06
N TRP A 134 -15.74 8.35 -26.88
CA TRP A 134 -14.68 7.98 -25.94
C TRP A 134 -14.23 9.18 -25.11
N LEU A 135 -13.78 8.89 -23.89
CA LEU A 135 -13.15 9.84 -22.98
C LEU A 135 -11.74 9.37 -22.67
N LYS A 136 -10.76 10.25 -22.83
CA LYS A 136 -9.35 9.98 -22.54
C LYS A 136 -8.84 10.95 -21.50
N TYR A 137 -8.19 10.40 -20.48
CA TYR A 137 -7.46 11.18 -19.50
C TYR A 137 -6.06 11.54 -20.05
N THR A 138 -5.67 12.81 -19.93
CA THR A 138 -4.36 13.27 -20.40
C THR A 138 -3.40 13.66 -19.29
N GLY A 139 -3.91 14.18 -18.19
CA GLY A 139 -3.09 14.60 -17.05
C GLY A 139 -3.90 14.62 -15.77
N ILE A 140 -3.22 14.42 -14.65
CA ILE A 140 -3.77 14.50 -13.31
C ILE A 140 -2.86 15.39 -12.48
N HIS A 141 -3.47 16.32 -11.74
CA HIS A 141 -2.77 17.28 -10.92
C HIS A 141 -3.46 17.39 -9.56
N VAL A 142 -2.67 17.29 -8.50
CA VAL A 142 -3.11 17.54 -7.13
C VAL A 142 -2.76 18.99 -6.79
N GLY A 143 -3.77 19.78 -6.45
CA GLY A 143 -3.59 21.17 -6.02
C GLY A 143 -3.01 21.29 -4.61
N MET A 144 -3.02 22.51 -4.08
CA MET A 144 -2.74 22.76 -2.66
C MET A 144 -4.03 22.55 -1.83
N PRO A 145 -3.90 22.32 -0.51
CA PRO A 145 -5.03 22.22 0.42
C PRO A 145 -5.89 23.48 0.35
N THR A 146 -7.17 23.27 0.04
CA THR A 146 -8.14 24.37 -0.08
C THR A 146 -9.40 24.08 0.72
N ARG A 147 -10.04 25.13 1.23
CA ARG A 147 -11.35 25.04 1.86
C ARG A 147 -12.43 24.65 0.84
N ASN A 148 -13.50 24.02 1.34
CA ASN A 148 -14.67 23.67 0.53
C ASN A 148 -15.76 24.77 0.52
N ASP A 149 -15.55 25.85 1.26
CA ASP A 149 -16.51 26.94 1.41
C ASP A 149 -16.32 27.97 0.29
N ASP A 150 -17.38 28.72 -0.06
CA ASP A 150 -17.36 29.82 -1.05
C ASP A 150 -16.64 31.09 -0.57
N SER A 151 -15.74 30.95 0.40
CA SER A 151 -14.98 32.07 0.92
C SER A 151 -13.91 32.55 -0.06
N PHE A 152 -13.62 33.86 -0.01
CA PHE A 152 -12.60 34.50 -0.85
C PHE A 152 -11.20 33.93 -0.59
N ASP A 153 -10.84 33.69 0.68
CA ASP A 153 -9.63 32.96 1.03
C ASP A 153 -9.92 31.46 1.15
N LYS A 154 -9.35 30.71 0.21
CA LYS A 154 -9.47 29.25 0.13
C LYS A 154 -8.27 28.55 0.76
N SER A 155 -7.22 29.26 1.18
CA SER A 155 -6.10 28.64 1.88
C SER A 155 -6.56 28.13 3.25
N VAL A 156 -5.99 27.01 3.69
CA VAL A 156 -6.35 26.37 4.97
C VAL A 156 -5.09 25.87 5.63
N THR A 157 -4.96 26.13 6.94
CA THR A 157 -3.89 25.57 7.76
C THR A 157 -4.35 24.26 8.41
N PRO A 158 -3.42 23.34 8.74
CA PRO A 158 -3.79 22.11 9.43
C PRO A 158 -4.46 22.38 10.78
N HIS A 159 -4.00 23.37 11.56
CA HIS A 159 -4.65 23.76 12.82
C HIS A 159 -6.10 24.20 12.62
N GLU A 160 -6.41 24.98 11.59
CA GLU A 160 -7.80 25.33 11.29
C GLU A 160 -8.66 24.08 11.03
N CYS A 161 -8.11 23.09 10.30
CA CYS A 161 -8.79 21.82 10.07
C CYS A 161 -9.09 21.05 11.36
N ARG A 162 -8.17 21.07 12.33
CA ARG A 162 -8.35 20.43 13.65
C ARG A 162 -9.50 21.07 14.42
N LEU A 163 -9.55 22.40 14.48
CA LEU A 163 -10.56 23.13 15.26
C LEU A 163 -11.96 23.08 14.64
N ARG A 164 -12.05 23.07 13.31
CA ARG A 164 -13.33 23.12 12.59
C ARG A 164 -13.90 21.73 12.26
N ASP A 165 -13.30 20.66 12.76
CA ASP A 165 -13.63 19.28 12.40
C ASP A 165 -13.68 19.02 10.88
N THR A 166 -12.80 19.68 10.13
CA THR A 166 -12.70 19.51 8.67
C THR A 166 -11.55 18.60 8.27
N THR A 167 -11.55 18.15 7.02
CA THR A 167 -10.47 17.32 6.47
C THR A 167 -9.48 18.20 5.71
N TYR A 168 -8.20 18.05 6.04
CA TYR A 168 -7.11 18.73 5.36
C TYR A 168 -6.86 18.06 4.01
N ALA A 169 -7.43 18.62 2.94
CA ALA A 169 -7.44 18.00 1.62
C ALA A 169 -7.29 19.01 0.47
N ALA A 170 -6.64 18.57 -0.59
CA ALA A 170 -6.47 19.32 -1.83
C ALA A 170 -7.40 18.80 -2.93
N THR A 171 -7.80 19.67 -3.86
CA THR A 171 -8.62 19.28 -5.01
C THR A 171 -7.77 18.55 -6.05
N ILE A 172 -8.23 17.39 -6.50
CA ILE A 172 -7.65 16.65 -7.62
C ILE A 172 -8.33 17.14 -8.90
N THR A 173 -7.52 17.61 -9.84
CA THR A 173 -7.98 18.08 -11.15
C THR A 173 -7.41 17.19 -12.24
N ILE A 174 -8.20 16.94 -13.27
CA ILE A 174 -7.78 16.17 -14.44
C ILE A 174 -7.99 16.95 -15.73
N ASP A 175 -7.15 16.64 -16.70
CA ASP A 175 -7.31 17.08 -18.06
C ASP A 175 -7.91 15.93 -18.87
N VAL A 176 -9.03 16.19 -19.54
CA VAL A 176 -9.77 15.20 -20.33
C VAL A 176 -9.91 15.63 -21.78
N GLN A 177 -9.87 14.65 -22.66
CA GLN A 177 -10.25 14.78 -24.06
C GLN A 177 -11.40 13.84 -24.34
N TYR A 178 -12.49 14.35 -24.90
CA TYR A 178 -13.65 13.54 -25.24
C TYR A 178 -14.26 13.98 -26.55
N THR A 179 -14.93 13.06 -27.23
CA THR A 179 -15.64 13.31 -28.49
C THR A 179 -17.05 13.80 -28.21
N ARG A 180 -17.45 14.91 -28.82
CA ARG A 180 -18.84 15.39 -28.85
C ARG A 180 -19.31 15.40 -30.31
N GLY A 181 -20.01 14.35 -30.73
CA GLY A 181 -20.29 14.11 -32.15
C GLY A 181 -18.99 13.87 -32.93
N ASN A 182 -18.73 14.67 -33.95
CA ASN A 182 -17.52 14.56 -34.78
C ASN A 182 -16.33 15.44 -34.30
N VAL A 183 -16.49 16.18 -33.19
CA VAL A 183 -15.45 17.10 -32.70
C VAL A 183 -14.81 16.58 -31.41
N ILE A 184 -13.47 16.63 -31.35
CA ILE A 184 -12.71 16.31 -30.13
C ILE A 184 -12.60 17.56 -29.28
N VAL A 185 -13.21 17.54 -28.09
CA VAL A 185 -13.17 18.63 -27.11
C VAL A 185 -12.11 18.33 -26.06
N ARG A 186 -11.26 19.31 -25.75
CA ARG A 186 -10.28 19.23 -24.68
C ARG A 186 -10.72 20.12 -23.52
N ARG A 187 -10.87 19.56 -22.33
CA ARG A 187 -11.20 20.31 -21.12
C ARG A 187 -10.11 20.10 -20.10
N LYS A 188 -9.53 21.21 -19.62
CA LYS A 188 -8.48 21.20 -18.60
C LYS A 188 -9.07 21.51 -17.22
N GLY A 189 -8.42 21.00 -16.17
CA GLY A 189 -8.72 21.36 -14.79
C GLY A 189 -10.10 20.92 -14.30
N VAL A 190 -10.62 19.77 -14.76
CA VAL A 190 -11.89 19.23 -14.27
C VAL A 190 -11.69 18.67 -12.86
N PRO A 191 -12.36 19.18 -11.82
CA PRO A 191 -12.26 18.61 -10.49
C PRO A 191 -12.97 17.27 -10.43
N ILE A 192 -12.30 16.24 -9.93
CA ILE A 192 -12.87 14.88 -9.78
C ILE A 192 -13.07 14.45 -8.34
N GLY A 193 -12.43 15.13 -7.40
CA GLY A 193 -12.51 14.79 -5.99
C GLY A 193 -11.47 15.55 -5.18
N ARG A 194 -11.36 15.20 -3.90
CA ARG A 194 -10.39 15.78 -2.98
C ARG A 194 -9.52 14.68 -2.37
N LEU A 195 -8.22 14.91 -2.32
CA LEU A 195 -7.23 14.03 -1.72
C LEU A 195 -6.82 14.59 -0.35
N PRO A 196 -7.00 13.85 0.74
CA PRO A 196 -6.38 14.20 2.03
C PRO A 196 -4.86 14.31 1.88
N ILE A 197 -4.29 15.43 2.31
CA ILE A 197 -2.86 15.69 2.17
C ILE A 197 -2.16 15.33 3.48
N MET A 198 -1.03 14.63 3.37
CA MET A 198 -0.22 14.28 4.53
C MET A 198 0.54 15.53 5.03
N LEU A 199 0.59 15.73 6.34
CA LEU A 199 1.31 16.87 6.91
C LEU A 199 2.82 16.75 6.62
N ARG A 200 3.44 17.89 6.28
CA ARG A 200 4.85 18.02 5.84
C ARG A 200 5.20 17.32 4.51
N SER A 201 4.21 16.85 3.75
CA SER A 201 4.42 16.42 2.35
C SER A 201 4.67 17.59 1.40
N ASN A 202 5.11 17.30 0.18
CA ASN A 202 5.39 18.29 -0.87
C ASN A 202 4.17 19.17 -1.24
N LYS A 203 2.93 18.69 -1.02
CA LYS A 203 1.68 19.45 -1.23
C LYS A 203 1.14 20.08 0.06
N CYS A 204 1.84 19.96 1.18
CA CYS A 204 1.44 20.58 2.44
C CYS A 204 1.99 22.01 2.55
N VAL A 205 1.20 22.91 3.15
CA VAL A 205 1.61 24.31 3.38
C VAL A 205 2.78 24.42 4.36
N LEU A 206 2.95 23.41 5.23
CA LEU A 206 4.01 23.37 6.25
C LEU A 206 5.38 22.95 5.71
N ALA A 207 5.46 22.44 4.48
CA ALA A 207 6.72 21.93 3.93
C ALA A 207 7.69 23.09 3.64
N GLY A 208 8.91 22.98 4.16
CA GLY A 208 9.99 23.95 3.92
C GLY A 208 9.80 25.31 4.61
N GLN A 209 8.86 25.43 5.53
CA GLN A 209 8.60 26.68 6.26
C GLN A 209 9.59 26.88 7.41
N SER A 210 9.93 28.14 7.70
CA SER A 210 10.74 28.50 8.86
C SER A 210 9.94 28.34 10.16
N GLU A 211 10.64 28.17 11.28
CA GLU A 211 10.02 28.04 12.61
C GLU A 211 9.13 29.24 12.96
N ALA A 212 9.57 30.45 12.61
CA ALA A 212 8.77 31.66 12.79
C ALA A 212 7.45 31.63 11.98
N THR A 213 7.47 31.04 10.78
CA THR A 213 6.27 30.92 9.94
C THR A 213 5.34 29.84 10.48
N LEU A 214 5.89 28.73 10.98
CA LEU A 214 5.12 27.69 11.67
C LEU A 214 4.42 28.23 12.91
N ALA A 215 5.13 29.05 13.71
CA ALA A 215 4.55 29.71 14.88
C ALA A 215 3.38 30.64 14.50
N ARG A 216 3.48 31.39 13.40
CA ARG A 216 2.37 32.21 12.87
C ARG A 216 1.18 31.38 12.42
N MET A 217 1.42 30.19 11.88
CA MET A 217 0.39 29.21 11.54
C MET A 217 -0.08 28.40 12.74
N THR A 218 0.40 28.71 13.96
CA THR A 218 0.07 28.03 15.22
C THR A 218 0.39 26.52 15.19
N GLU A 219 1.47 26.14 14.48
CA GLU A 219 1.96 24.76 14.39
C GLU A 219 3.30 24.61 15.11
N CYS A 220 3.55 23.41 15.66
CA CYS A 220 4.79 23.09 16.33
C CYS A 220 5.92 22.77 15.32
N PRO A 221 7.12 23.38 15.43
CA PRO A 221 8.25 23.04 14.57
C PRO A 221 8.83 21.65 14.84
N LEU A 222 8.59 21.08 16.02
CA LEU A 222 9.05 19.75 16.41
C LEU A 222 8.05 18.62 16.08
N ASP A 223 6.85 18.94 15.58
CA ASP A 223 5.91 17.91 15.13
C ASP A 223 6.52 17.08 14.01
N PRO A 224 6.64 15.74 14.12
CA PRO A 224 7.21 14.93 13.04
C PRO A 224 6.45 15.03 11.71
N GLY A 225 5.15 15.31 11.72
CA GLY A 225 4.28 15.19 10.55
C GLY A 225 4.08 13.73 10.11
N GLY A 226 3.72 13.50 8.84
CA GLY A 226 3.55 12.13 8.31
C GLY A 226 2.19 11.46 8.60
N TYR A 227 1.22 12.23 9.10
CA TYR A 227 -0.15 11.79 9.35
C TYR A 227 -1.16 12.68 8.59
N PHE A 228 -2.43 12.31 8.64
CA PHE A 228 -3.54 12.99 7.98
C PHE A 228 -4.50 13.59 9.00
N ILE A 229 -5.12 14.73 8.67
CA ILE A 229 -6.24 15.27 9.45
C ILE A 229 -7.52 15.00 8.68
N VAL A 230 -8.38 14.16 9.26
CA VAL A 230 -9.66 13.75 8.66
C VAL A 230 -10.77 14.03 9.67
N LYS A 231 -11.68 14.94 9.32
CA LYS A 231 -12.78 15.38 10.19
C LYS A 231 -12.28 15.81 11.58
N GLY A 232 -11.31 16.72 11.64
CA GLY A 232 -10.69 17.19 12.89
C GLY A 232 -9.73 16.20 13.57
N THR A 233 -9.88 14.90 13.31
CA THR A 233 -9.06 13.86 13.94
C THR A 233 -7.78 13.57 13.17
N GLU A 234 -6.67 13.44 13.90
CA GLU A 234 -5.38 13.03 13.35
C GLU A 234 -5.34 11.51 13.18
N LYS A 235 -4.92 11.05 12.00
CA LYS A 235 -4.89 9.65 11.61
C LYS A 235 -3.57 9.30 10.94
N VAL A 236 -2.91 8.28 11.46
CA VAL A 236 -1.71 7.70 10.89
C VAL A 236 -2.04 6.39 10.18
N ILE A 237 -1.39 6.15 9.04
CA ILE A 237 -1.46 4.86 8.36
C ILE A 237 -0.33 3.99 8.92
N LEU A 238 -0.68 2.86 9.53
CA LEU A 238 0.30 1.91 10.03
C LEU A 238 0.98 1.19 8.86
N VAL A 239 2.30 1.09 8.92
CA VAL A 239 3.10 0.33 7.97
C VAL A 239 2.69 -1.14 8.02
N GLN A 240 2.36 -1.72 6.87
CA GLN A 240 1.95 -3.12 6.80
C GLN A 240 3.09 -3.99 6.28
N GLU A 241 3.44 -5.01 7.05
CA GLU A 241 4.35 -6.05 6.59
C GLU A 241 3.57 -7.04 5.69
N GLN A 242 4.07 -7.23 4.48
CA GLN A 242 3.55 -8.22 3.53
C GLN A 242 4.67 -9.13 3.05
N LEU A 243 4.30 -10.34 2.62
CA LEU A 243 5.23 -11.21 1.90
C LEU A 243 5.65 -10.57 0.57
N SER A 244 6.88 -10.84 0.16
CA SER A 244 7.43 -10.33 -1.09
C SER A 244 6.58 -10.80 -2.26
N LYS A 245 6.08 -9.82 -3.01
CA LYS A 245 5.37 -10.02 -4.27
C LYS A 245 6.38 -10.50 -5.34
N ASN A 246 5.89 -11.19 -6.36
CA ASN A 246 6.65 -11.63 -7.54
C ASN A 246 7.91 -12.48 -7.23
N ARG A 247 7.89 -13.24 -6.13
CA ARG A 247 8.95 -14.18 -5.75
C ARG A 247 8.36 -15.56 -5.51
N ILE A 248 9.10 -16.60 -5.86
CA ILE A 248 8.74 -17.99 -5.58
C ILE A 248 9.05 -18.28 -4.11
N ILE A 249 8.05 -18.74 -3.37
CA ILE A 249 8.19 -19.19 -1.99
C ILE A 249 7.79 -20.67 -1.94
N VAL A 250 8.73 -21.52 -1.54
CA VAL A 250 8.50 -22.96 -1.36
C VAL A 250 8.11 -23.23 0.08
N GLU A 251 6.99 -23.92 0.27
CA GLU A 251 6.44 -24.29 1.56
C GLU A 251 6.18 -25.80 1.59
N THR A 252 6.41 -26.43 2.73
CA THR A 252 6.01 -27.80 3.01
C THR A 252 4.86 -27.78 4.02
N ASP A 253 3.74 -28.42 3.69
CA ASP A 253 2.65 -28.65 4.63
C ASP A 253 2.84 -30.07 5.21
N PRO A 254 3.42 -30.21 6.43
CA PRO A 254 3.71 -31.52 7.01
C PRO A 254 2.42 -32.30 7.32
N VAL A 255 1.30 -31.61 7.55
CA VAL A 255 0.02 -32.24 7.87
C VAL A 255 -0.57 -32.94 6.65
N LYS A 256 -0.44 -32.32 5.47
CA LYS A 256 -0.97 -32.87 4.22
C LYS A 256 0.08 -33.66 3.43
N GLY A 257 1.36 -33.60 3.81
CA GLY A 257 2.47 -34.13 3.03
C GLY A 257 2.56 -33.49 1.64
N ILE A 258 2.17 -32.22 1.51
CA ILE A 258 2.17 -31.49 0.24
C ILE A 258 3.34 -30.51 0.24
N VAL A 259 4.22 -30.65 -0.75
CA VAL A 259 5.23 -29.64 -1.08
C VAL A 259 4.62 -28.70 -2.12
N GLN A 260 4.63 -27.40 -1.86
CA GLN A 260 4.08 -26.40 -2.78
C GLN A 260 5.01 -25.21 -2.97
N ALA A 261 5.12 -24.73 -4.20
CA ALA A 261 5.69 -23.43 -4.52
C ALA A 261 4.55 -22.46 -4.83
N SER A 262 4.53 -21.32 -4.16
CA SER A 262 3.54 -20.27 -4.38
C SER A 262 4.19 -18.97 -4.81
N VAL A 263 3.51 -18.26 -5.72
CA VAL A 263 3.94 -16.94 -6.19
C VAL A 263 2.72 -16.02 -6.16
N THR A 264 2.81 -14.98 -5.34
CA THR A 264 1.84 -13.89 -5.31
C THR A 264 2.28 -12.84 -6.32
N SER A 265 1.65 -12.83 -7.49
CA SER A 265 1.92 -11.85 -8.53
C SER A 265 1.06 -10.60 -8.36
N SER A 266 1.70 -9.43 -8.39
CA SER A 266 1.02 -8.14 -8.27
C SER A 266 1.53 -7.20 -9.36
N THR A 267 0.62 -6.74 -10.21
CA THR A 267 0.82 -5.62 -11.14
C THR A 267 -0.12 -4.47 -10.76
N HIS A 268 -0.05 -3.34 -11.48
CA HIS A 268 -1.01 -2.25 -11.30
C HIS A 268 -2.45 -2.65 -11.64
N GLU A 269 -2.63 -3.63 -12.53
CA GLU A 269 -3.94 -4.04 -13.02
C GLU A 269 -4.55 -5.21 -12.21
N ARG A 270 -3.73 -6.20 -11.85
CA ARG A 270 -4.22 -7.43 -11.23
C ARG A 270 -3.29 -7.96 -10.15
N LYS A 271 -3.91 -8.55 -9.13
CA LYS A 271 -3.25 -9.37 -8.11
C LYS A 271 -3.75 -10.80 -8.26
N SER A 272 -2.83 -11.76 -8.40
CA SER A 272 -3.16 -13.18 -8.51
C SER A 272 -2.14 -14.03 -7.75
N LYS A 273 -2.56 -15.22 -7.32
CA LYS A 273 -1.67 -16.15 -6.60
C LYS A 273 -1.73 -17.51 -7.28
N THR A 274 -0.57 -17.95 -7.77
CA THR A 274 -0.40 -19.20 -8.49
C THR A 274 0.34 -20.19 -7.61
N TYR A 275 -0.14 -21.44 -7.59
CA TYR A 275 0.47 -22.53 -6.84
C TYR A 275 0.92 -23.63 -7.78
N VAL A 276 2.13 -24.15 -7.57
CA VAL A 276 2.59 -25.42 -8.13
C VAL A 276 2.73 -26.37 -6.95
N LEU A 277 1.91 -27.43 -6.94
CA LEU A 277 1.78 -28.32 -5.80
C LEU A 277 2.10 -29.75 -6.20
N MET A 278 2.67 -30.51 -5.28
CA MET A 278 2.92 -31.94 -5.44
C MET A 278 1.97 -32.74 -4.55
N LYS A 279 1.15 -33.60 -5.16
CA LYS A 279 0.20 -34.50 -4.49
C LYS A 279 0.39 -35.91 -5.03
N LYS A 280 0.60 -36.89 -4.15
CA LYS A 280 0.73 -38.32 -4.53
C LYS A 280 1.72 -38.53 -5.70
N ASN A 281 2.90 -37.90 -5.60
CA ASN A 281 3.94 -37.94 -6.63
C ASN A 281 3.58 -37.31 -7.99
N ARG A 282 2.52 -36.50 -8.05
CA ARG A 282 2.06 -35.78 -9.24
C ARG A 282 2.06 -34.28 -8.99
N ILE A 283 2.46 -33.50 -9.98
CA ILE A 283 2.65 -32.06 -9.90
C ILE A 283 1.54 -31.37 -10.68
N TYR A 284 0.84 -30.47 -9.99
CA TYR A 284 -0.27 -29.72 -10.55
C TYR A 284 -0.06 -28.22 -10.42
N LEU A 285 -0.58 -27.49 -11.40
CA LEU A 285 -0.79 -26.05 -11.40
C LEU A 285 -2.20 -25.77 -10.84
N ARG A 286 -2.24 -25.06 -9.71
CA ARG A 286 -3.48 -24.62 -9.06
C ARG A 286 -3.58 -23.11 -9.11
N HIS A 287 -4.76 -22.63 -9.51
CA HIS A 287 -5.09 -21.22 -9.52
C HIS A 287 -6.58 -21.02 -9.21
N ASN A 288 -6.94 -19.94 -8.50
CA ASN A 288 -8.31 -19.71 -8.03
C ASN A 288 -9.35 -19.60 -9.17
N SER A 289 -8.93 -19.08 -10.32
CA SER A 289 -9.75 -18.94 -11.54
C SER A 289 -9.93 -20.25 -12.32
N ILE A 290 -9.37 -21.36 -11.84
CA ILE A 290 -9.48 -22.69 -12.47
C ILE A 290 -10.22 -23.59 -11.48
N ASN A 291 -11.17 -24.39 -11.97
CA ASN A 291 -11.98 -25.27 -11.13
C ASN A 291 -11.17 -26.44 -10.57
N GLU A 292 -10.37 -27.06 -11.44
CA GLU A 292 -9.58 -28.26 -11.15
C GLU A 292 -8.08 -27.96 -11.24
N ASP A 293 -7.29 -28.73 -10.51
CA ASP A 293 -5.84 -28.64 -10.56
C ASP A 293 -5.34 -29.22 -11.91
N ILE A 294 -4.57 -28.44 -12.68
CA ILE A 294 -4.12 -28.85 -14.02
C ILE A 294 -2.76 -29.55 -13.91
N PRO A 295 -2.54 -30.73 -14.50
CA PRO A 295 -1.22 -31.35 -14.56
C PRO A 295 -0.18 -30.42 -15.20
N VAL A 296 1.00 -30.29 -14.57
CA VAL A 296 1.99 -29.29 -15.01
C VAL A 296 2.47 -29.50 -16.45
N CYS A 297 2.58 -30.75 -16.89
CA CYS A 297 2.97 -31.07 -18.27
C CYS A 297 1.97 -30.53 -19.29
N ILE A 298 0.67 -30.63 -19.00
CA ILE A 298 -0.40 -30.09 -19.86
C ILE A 298 -0.31 -28.56 -19.90
N ALA A 299 -0.06 -27.91 -18.75
CA ALA A 299 0.12 -26.46 -18.69
C ALA A 299 1.33 -25.99 -19.52
N LEU A 300 2.46 -26.71 -19.48
CA LEU A 300 3.66 -26.39 -20.26
C LEU A 300 3.45 -26.60 -21.77
N LYS A 301 2.74 -27.66 -22.17
CA LYS A 301 2.33 -27.88 -23.57
C LYS A 301 1.40 -26.77 -24.09
N ALA A 302 0.46 -26.30 -23.24
CA ALA A 302 -0.42 -25.18 -23.57
C ALA A 302 0.34 -23.85 -23.75
N MET A 303 1.49 -23.70 -23.09
CA MET A 303 2.39 -22.55 -23.23
C MET A 303 3.42 -22.71 -24.36
N GLY A 304 3.28 -23.72 -25.22
CA GLY A 304 4.08 -23.89 -26.44
C GLY A 304 5.28 -24.83 -26.33
N ILE A 305 5.57 -25.40 -25.14
CA ILE A 305 6.64 -26.41 -25.00
C ILE A 305 6.06 -27.79 -25.28
N GLN A 306 6.11 -28.24 -26.53
CA GLN A 306 5.49 -29.51 -26.95
C GLN A 306 6.36 -30.73 -26.65
N ALA A 307 7.68 -30.58 -26.75
CA ALA A 307 8.63 -31.68 -26.61
C ALA A 307 8.74 -32.16 -25.16
N ASP A 308 8.35 -33.40 -24.89
CA ASP A 308 8.38 -33.96 -23.53
C ASP A 308 9.79 -34.02 -22.93
N LYS A 309 10.80 -34.25 -23.79
CA LYS A 309 12.21 -34.20 -23.41
C LYS A 309 12.60 -32.80 -22.90
N GLU A 310 12.09 -31.74 -23.53
CA GLU A 310 12.36 -30.36 -23.12
C GLU A 310 11.68 -30.06 -21.78
N ILE A 311 10.42 -30.46 -21.61
CA ILE A 311 9.68 -30.33 -20.34
C ILE A 311 10.46 -31.00 -19.20
N LEU A 312 10.90 -32.25 -19.41
CA LEU A 312 11.67 -33.01 -18.42
C LEU A 312 12.96 -32.28 -18.04
N LEU A 313 13.72 -31.80 -19.03
CA LEU A 313 15.00 -31.11 -18.80
C LEU A 313 14.81 -29.77 -18.09
N LEU A 314 13.76 -29.01 -18.41
CA LEU A 314 13.46 -27.73 -17.76
C LEU A 314 13.03 -27.92 -16.30
N CYS A 315 12.16 -28.89 -16.03
CA CYS A 315 11.64 -29.15 -14.68
C CYS A 315 12.62 -29.91 -13.79
N ALA A 316 13.21 -31.01 -14.26
CA ALA A 316 14.05 -31.89 -13.44
C ALA A 316 15.56 -31.57 -13.55
N GLY A 317 16.00 -30.98 -14.66
CA GLY A 317 17.42 -30.75 -14.94
C GLY A 317 18.17 -32.03 -15.34
N THR A 318 19.45 -32.11 -14.97
CA THR A 318 20.32 -33.25 -15.30
C THR A 318 20.23 -34.38 -14.26
N THR A 319 19.83 -34.08 -13.02
CA THR A 319 19.77 -35.02 -11.89
C THR A 319 18.78 -36.15 -12.11
N GLU A 320 19.23 -37.39 -11.92
CA GLU A 320 18.42 -38.59 -12.15
C GLU A 320 17.28 -38.75 -11.14
N ALA A 321 17.51 -38.44 -9.87
CA ALA A 321 16.47 -38.49 -8.82
C ALA A 321 15.26 -37.60 -9.17
N HIS A 322 15.51 -36.38 -9.64
CA HIS A 322 14.44 -35.47 -10.06
C HIS A 322 13.73 -35.96 -11.33
N LYS A 323 14.45 -36.58 -12.27
CA LYS A 323 13.85 -37.14 -13.48
C LYS A 323 12.91 -38.28 -13.15
N SER A 324 13.33 -39.19 -12.26
CA SER A 324 12.51 -40.31 -11.79
C SER A 324 11.25 -39.81 -11.06
N ALA A 325 11.40 -38.82 -10.17
CA ALA A 325 10.27 -38.19 -9.48
C ALA A 325 9.30 -37.48 -10.45
N PHE A 326 9.80 -36.92 -11.55
CA PHE A 326 8.98 -36.19 -12.51
C PHE A 326 8.30 -37.09 -13.57
N ALA A 327 8.88 -38.26 -13.88
CA ALA A 327 8.40 -39.16 -14.93
C ALA A 327 6.90 -39.48 -14.89
N PRO A 328 6.25 -39.73 -13.72
CA PRO A 328 4.81 -40.00 -13.66
C PRO A 328 3.94 -38.87 -14.23
N ASN A 329 4.43 -37.62 -14.21
CA ASN A 329 3.68 -36.48 -14.75
C ASN A 329 3.63 -36.50 -16.28
N LEU A 330 4.62 -37.10 -16.95
CA LEU A 330 4.64 -37.27 -18.40
C LEU A 330 3.70 -38.41 -18.81
N GLU A 331 3.68 -39.50 -18.04
CA GLU A 331 2.74 -40.61 -18.23
C GLU A 331 1.29 -40.15 -18.10
N ASP A 332 0.97 -39.35 -17.08
CA ASP A 332 -0.36 -38.76 -16.91
C ASP A 332 -0.78 -37.89 -18.11
N CYS A 333 0.16 -37.15 -18.70
CA CYS A 333 -0.10 -36.33 -19.88
C CYS A 333 -0.40 -37.21 -21.11
N ALA A 334 0.34 -38.31 -21.28
CA ALA A 334 0.12 -39.27 -22.35
C ALA A 334 -1.22 -40.01 -22.18
N LEU A 335 -1.57 -40.41 -20.96
CA LEU A 335 -2.86 -41.03 -20.63
C LEU A 335 -4.04 -40.10 -20.86
N ALA A 336 -3.86 -38.79 -20.64
CA ALA A 336 -4.87 -37.78 -20.93
C ALA A 336 -5.05 -37.53 -22.45
N GLY A 337 -4.21 -38.11 -23.31
CA GLY A 337 -4.29 -37.96 -24.77
C GLY A 337 -3.93 -36.56 -25.26
N VAL A 338 -3.13 -35.79 -24.50
CA VAL A 338 -2.77 -34.41 -24.83
C VAL A 338 -1.36 -34.35 -25.40
N PHE A 339 -1.26 -34.16 -26.72
CA PHE A 339 0.02 -34.10 -27.43
C PHE A 339 0.32 -32.72 -28.01
N THR A 340 -0.72 -32.01 -28.46
CA THR A 340 -0.60 -30.71 -29.14
C THR A 340 -0.96 -29.55 -28.22
N THR A 341 -0.47 -28.35 -28.55
CA THR A 341 -0.83 -27.12 -27.83
C THR A 341 -2.34 -26.85 -27.88
N GLN A 342 -2.98 -27.10 -29.02
CA GLN A 342 -4.43 -26.91 -29.17
C GLN A 342 -5.23 -27.80 -28.23
N GLN A 343 -4.92 -29.09 -28.17
CA GLN A 343 -5.55 -30.03 -27.24
C GLN A 343 -5.33 -29.61 -25.78
N ALA A 344 -4.13 -29.12 -25.45
CA ALA A 344 -3.81 -28.66 -24.10
C ALA A 344 -4.64 -27.42 -23.72
N LEU A 345 -4.81 -26.47 -24.65
CA LEU A 345 -5.66 -25.28 -24.45
C LEU A 345 -7.13 -25.66 -24.28
N GLU A 346 -7.65 -26.60 -25.06
CA GLU A 346 -9.02 -27.10 -24.92
C GLU A 346 -9.24 -27.81 -23.56
N TYR A 347 -8.26 -28.62 -23.14
CA TYR A 347 -8.28 -29.28 -21.84
C TYR A 347 -8.36 -28.28 -20.69
N ILE A 348 -7.56 -27.21 -20.75
CA ILE A 348 -7.55 -26.16 -19.73
C ILE A 348 -8.81 -25.32 -19.78
N GLY A 349 -9.25 -24.90 -20.97
CA GLY A 349 -10.37 -23.99 -21.13
C GLY A 349 -11.67 -24.56 -20.59
N SER A 350 -11.90 -25.87 -20.76
CA SER A 350 -13.07 -26.55 -20.17
C SER A 350 -13.13 -26.46 -18.64
N ARG A 351 -11.99 -26.17 -17.98
CA ARG A 351 -11.81 -26.09 -16.53
C ARG A 351 -11.63 -24.66 -16.02
N VAL A 352 -11.56 -23.66 -16.90
CA VAL A 352 -11.48 -22.25 -16.50
C VAL A 352 -12.83 -21.78 -15.99
N LYS A 353 -12.83 -21.05 -14.87
CA LYS A 353 -14.04 -20.39 -14.34
C LYS A 353 -14.36 -19.18 -15.19
N VAL A 354 -15.38 -19.31 -16.03
CA VAL A 354 -15.89 -18.17 -16.80
C VAL A 354 -16.82 -17.34 -15.91
N THR A 355 -16.27 -16.36 -15.20
CA THR A 355 -17.09 -15.38 -14.45
C THR A 355 -17.68 -14.37 -15.44
N ARG A 356 -18.82 -14.71 -16.06
CA ARG A 356 -19.59 -13.75 -16.87
C ARG A 356 -20.36 -12.83 -15.92
N ARG A 357 -19.98 -11.56 -15.85
CA ARG A 357 -20.76 -10.54 -15.13
C ARG A 357 -21.94 -10.08 -16.00
N GLY A 358 -23.13 -10.58 -15.70
CA GLY A 358 -24.42 -9.99 -16.09
C GLY A 358 -24.73 -9.92 -17.59
N PHE A 359 -25.76 -9.11 -17.92
CA PHE A 359 -26.39 -8.88 -19.24
C PHE A 359 -25.44 -8.36 -20.36
N GLN A 360 -24.13 -8.31 -20.12
CA GLN A 360 -23.09 -7.84 -21.05
C GLN A 360 -22.12 -8.97 -21.45
N ALA A 361 -22.60 -10.20 -21.60
CA ALA A 361 -21.79 -11.26 -22.17
C ALA A 361 -21.81 -11.12 -23.69
N GLY A 362 -20.68 -10.68 -24.26
CA GLY A 362 -20.44 -10.80 -25.70
C GLY A 362 -20.56 -12.25 -26.20
N PRO A 363 -20.39 -12.49 -27.51
CA PRO A 363 -20.47 -13.83 -28.08
C PRO A 363 -19.54 -14.80 -27.33
N LYS A 364 -20.03 -16.04 -27.12
CA LYS A 364 -19.30 -17.09 -26.41
C LYS A 364 -17.97 -17.35 -27.15
N ARG A 365 -16.87 -16.94 -26.54
CA ARG A 365 -15.52 -17.23 -27.05
C ARG A 365 -15.30 -18.75 -27.08
N PRO A 366 -14.52 -19.26 -28.03
CA PRO A 366 -14.13 -20.66 -28.01
C PRO A 366 -13.31 -20.97 -26.76
N VAL A 367 -13.42 -22.22 -26.31
CA VAL A 367 -12.86 -22.69 -25.04
C VAL A 367 -11.34 -22.52 -24.97
N TRP A 368 -10.64 -22.75 -26.10
CA TRP A 368 -9.20 -22.58 -26.19
C TRP A 368 -8.75 -21.11 -26.02
N GLU A 369 -9.57 -20.15 -26.45
CA GLU A 369 -9.27 -18.72 -26.31
C GLU A 369 -9.41 -18.27 -24.85
N GLU A 370 -10.42 -18.78 -24.14
CA GLU A 370 -10.59 -18.53 -22.70
C GLU A 370 -9.40 -19.11 -21.90
N ALA A 371 -8.90 -20.29 -22.28
CA ALA A 371 -7.69 -20.89 -21.70
C ALA A 371 -6.45 -20.01 -21.93
N MET A 372 -6.30 -19.54 -23.16
CA MET A 372 -5.18 -18.71 -23.58
C MET A 372 -5.17 -17.36 -22.85
N GLU A 373 -6.33 -16.73 -22.70
CA GLU A 373 -6.50 -15.50 -21.92
C GLU A 373 -6.19 -15.72 -20.43
N ALA A 374 -6.62 -16.85 -19.87
CA ALA A 374 -6.34 -17.20 -18.48
C ALA A 374 -4.83 -17.41 -18.25
N LEU A 375 -4.14 -18.13 -19.13
CA LEU A 375 -2.69 -18.32 -19.06
C LEU A 375 -1.93 -17.01 -19.29
N ALA A 376 -2.40 -16.14 -20.18
CA ALA A 376 -1.75 -14.87 -20.48
C ALA A 376 -1.90 -13.84 -19.35
N THR A 377 -3.13 -13.65 -18.83
CA THR A 377 -3.45 -12.50 -17.97
C THR A 377 -3.65 -12.85 -16.49
N ILE A 378 -3.99 -14.10 -16.18
CA ILE A 378 -4.36 -14.51 -14.82
C ILE A 378 -3.20 -15.24 -14.14
N VAL A 379 -2.71 -16.30 -14.78
CA VAL A 379 -1.58 -17.10 -14.26
C VAL A 379 -0.31 -16.27 -14.35
N LEU A 380 0.38 -16.09 -13.22
CA LEU A 380 1.61 -15.29 -13.13
C LEU A 380 1.48 -13.92 -13.83
N ALA A 381 0.54 -13.09 -13.39
CA ALA A 381 0.19 -11.83 -14.05
C ALA A 381 1.36 -10.84 -14.24
N HIS A 382 2.40 -10.95 -13.40
CA HIS A 382 3.62 -10.13 -13.49
C HIS A 382 4.56 -10.50 -14.64
N VAL A 383 4.43 -11.69 -15.23
CA VAL A 383 5.20 -12.10 -16.41
C VAL A 383 4.35 -11.81 -17.64
N GLU A 384 4.66 -10.70 -18.30
CA GLU A 384 3.97 -10.27 -19.51
C GLU A 384 4.23 -11.23 -20.68
N VAL A 385 3.20 -11.42 -21.50
CA VAL A 385 3.27 -12.20 -22.74
C VAL A 385 3.19 -11.21 -23.90
N LYS A 386 4.29 -11.09 -24.66
CA LYS A 386 4.37 -10.20 -25.84
C LYS A 386 4.28 -11.03 -27.10
N GLY A 387 3.38 -10.68 -28.01
CA GLY A 387 3.25 -11.36 -29.31
C GLY A 387 2.94 -12.86 -29.19
N MET A 388 2.16 -13.26 -28.18
CA MET A 388 1.83 -14.67 -27.91
C MET A 388 3.02 -15.56 -27.51
N ASP A 389 4.17 -14.98 -27.14
CA ASP A 389 5.30 -15.74 -26.63
C ASP A 389 5.13 -16.06 -25.13
N PHE A 390 4.79 -17.31 -24.83
CA PHE A 390 4.64 -17.80 -23.47
C PHE A 390 5.93 -18.38 -22.88
N LYS A 391 7.05 -18.38 -23.61
CA LYS A 391 8.29 -19.06 -23.20
C LYS A 391 8.81 -18.61 -21.84
N HIS A 392 8.80 -17.30 -21.56
CA HIS A 392 9.24 -16.75 -20.28
C HIS A 392 8.37 -17.24 -19.11
N LYS A 393 7.05 -17.33 -19.33
CA LYS A 393 6.10 -17.82 -18.33
C LYS A 393 6.24 -19.33 -18.12
N ALA A 394 6.46 -20.08 -19.20
CA ALA A 394 6.71 -21.51 -19.15
C ALA A 394 8.00 -21.84 -18.38
N ILE A 395 9.10 -21.13 -18.64
CA ILE A 395 10.36 -21.28 -17.90
C ILE A 395 10.17 -20.94 -16.41
N TYR A 396 9.38 -19.91 -16.10
CA TYR A 396 9.10 -19.55 -14.72
C TYR A 396 8.34 -20.65 -13.98
N ILE A 397 7.31 -21.24 -14.60
CA ILE A 397 6.57 -22.38 -14.03
C ILE A 397 7.47 -23.61 -13.90
N ALA A 398 8.27 -23.91 -14.93
CA ALA A 398 9.23 -25.01 -14.86
C ALA A 398 10.25 -24.82 -13.72
N THR A 399 10.68 -23.59 -13.47
CA THR A 399 11.54 -23.25 -12.32
C THR A 399 10.81 -23.44 -10.99
N MET A 400 9.54 -23.05 -10.89
CA MET A 400 8.71 -23.35 -9.71
C MET A 400 8.63 -24.86 -9.46
N THR A 401 8.34 -25.64 -10.50
CA THR A 401 8.30 -27.11 -10.46
C THR A 401 9.63 -27.71 -10.01
N ARG A 402 10.75 -27.19 -10.54
CA ARG A 402 12.09 -27.63 -10.16
C ARG A 402 12.36 -27.41 -8.68
N ARG A 403 11.96 -26.26 -8.14
CA ARG A 403 12.12 -25.97 -6.71
C ARG A 403 11.27 -26.88 -5.83
N VAL A 404 10.06 -27.26 -6.28
CA VAL A 404 9.23 -28.26 -5.59
C VAL A 404 9.91 -29.64 -5.59
N LEU A 405 10.47 -30.07 -6.72
CA LEU A 405 11.22 -31.33 -6.81
C LEU A 405 12.46 -31.34 -5.90
N MET A 406 13.20 -30.21 -5.86
CA MET A 406 14.36 -30.05 -4.99
C MET A 406 13.97 -30.13 -3.51
N ALA A 407 12.88 -29.45 -3.11
CA ALA A 407 12.39 -29.50 -1.74
C ALA A 407 11.82 -30.87 -1.32
N MET A 408 11.41 -31.69 -2.30
CA MET A 408 11.05 -33.08 -2.02
C MET A 408 12.26 -33.97 -1.79
N ALA A 409 13.36 -33.73 -2.52
CA ALA A 409 14.61 -34.47 -2.33
C ALA A 409 15.35 -34.04 -1.06
N ASP A 410 15.30 -32.75 -0.72
CA ASP A 410 15.90 -32.18 0.48
C ASP A 410 14.90 -31.26 1.20
N GLU A 411 14.45 -31.69 2.37
CA GLU A 411 13.51 -30.95 3.23
C GLU A 411 14.08 -29.61 3.71
N LYS A 412 15.40 -29.40 3.69
CA LYS A 412 16.02 -28.13 4.08
C LYS A 412 15.86 -27.03 3.03
N LEU A 413 15.52 -27.36 1.79
CA LEU A 413 15.38 -26.40 0.69
C LEU A 413 14.02 -25.67 0.67
N VAL A 414 13.39 -25.55 1.83
CA VAL A 414 12.14 -24.82 2.07
C VAL A 414 12.46 -23.36 2.40
N ASP A 415 11.66 -22.43 1.88
CA ASP A 415 11.84 -21.02 2.17
C ASP A 415 11.21 -20.64 3.52
N ASP A 416 11.96 -19.96 4.37
CA ASP A 416 11.41 -19.36 5.58
C ASP A 416 10.56 -18.13 5.24
N ARG A 417 9.29 -18.18 5.66
CA ARG A 417 8.32 -17.09 5.49
C ARG A 417 8.60 -15.91 6.40
N ASP A 418 9.24 -16.16 7.55
CA ASP A 418 9.53 -15.14 8.55
C ASP A 418 10.84 -14.40 8.32
N TYR A 419 11.68 -14.92 7.41
CA TYR A 419 12.86 -14.22 6.94
C TYR A 419 12.52 -12.82 6.40
N VAL A 420 13.06 -11.78 7.02
CA VAL A 420 12.77 -10.37 6.71
C VAL A 420 13.07 -10.03 5.24
N GLY A 421 14.05 -10.67 4.60
CA GLY A 421 14.33 -10.46 3.17
C GLY A 421 13.22 -10.95 2.24
N ASN A 422 12.37 -11.86 2.69
CA ASN A 422 11.16 -12.32 2.00
C ASN A 422 9.93 -11.45 2.33
N LYS A 423 10.08 -10.43 3.16
CA LYS A 423 9.02 -9.50 3.54
C LYS A 423 9.24 -8.14 2.88
N ARG A 424 8.16 -7.40 2.68
CA ARG A 424 8.13 -6.04 2.11
C ARG A 424 7.21 -5.20 2.96
N LEU A 425 7.65 -3.99 3.27
CA LEU A 425 6.86 -3.00 3.98
C LEU A 425 6.04 -2.23 2.96
N GLU A 426 4.72 -2.30 3.06
CA GLU A 426 3.80 -1.47 2.27
C GLU A 426 3.50 -0.21 3.09
N LEU A 427 3.76 0.94 2.47
CA LEU A 427 3.69 2.29 3.04
C LEU A 427 2.74 3.18 2.28
#